data_AF-A0A1Y1LQJ6-F1
#
_entry.id   AF-A0A1Y1LQJ6-F1
#
_cell.length_a   1.000
_cell.length_b   1.000
_cell.length_c   1.000
_cell.angle_alpha   90.00
_cell.angle_beta   90.00
_cell.angle_gamma   90.00
#
_symmetry.space_group_name_H-M   'P 1'
#
loop_
_entity.id
_entity.type
_entity.pdbx_description
1 polymer ?
#
loop_
_entity_poly.entity_id
_entity_poly.type
_entity_poly.pdbx_seq_one_letter_code
_entity_poly.pdbx_strand_id
1 'polypeptide(L)'
;QQPPGGGSGVNRTSIYKPKAGTTWQIILSKPVKLGDNGEVTPKMEAYDLDMFDNDAESFVKLHNAGVSVICYFSAGTYEDWRSDKDKFDQADMGKPLDD
;
A
#
# COMPACT_ATOMS: atom_id res chain seq x y z
N GLN A 1 -5.39 10.26 -6.34
CA GLN A 1 -5.55 9.48 -7.59
C GLN A 1 -6.91 8.79 -7.54
N GLN A 2 -7.67 8.82 -8.63
CA GLN A 2 -8.94 8.08 -8.69
C GLN A 2 -8.61 6.59 -8.77
N PRO A 3 -9.23 5.71 -7.96
CA PRO A 3 -9.01 4.28 -8.10
C PRO A 3 -9.38 3.88 -9.54
N PRO A 4 -8.65 2.96 -10.18
CA PRO A 4 -9.04 2.46 -11.49
C PRO A 4 -10.49 1.99 -11.38
N GLY A 5 -11.36 2.58 -12.20
CA GLY A 5 -12.79 2.29 -12.18
C GLY A 5 -13.01 0.79 -12.19
N GLY A 6 -13.83 0.30 -11.26
CA GLY A 6 -14.09 -1.12 -11.04
C GLY A 6 -14.62 -1.78 -12.31
N GLY A 7 -13.71 -2.22 -13.17
CA GLY A 7 -14.02 -2.98 -14.36
C GLY A 7 -14.60 -4.33 -13.96
N SER A 8 -15.67 -4.73 -14.63
CA SER A 8 -16.42 -5.98 -14.45
C SER A 8 -15.63 -7.27 -14.75
N GLY A 9 -14.30 -7.27 -14.55
CA GLY A 9 -13.38 -8.34 -14.92
C GLY A 9 -12.31 -8.66 -13.88
N VAL A 10 -12.43 -8.20 -12.62
CA VAL A 10 -11.51 -8.65 -11.56
C VAL A 10 -11.77 -10.13 -11.28
N ASN A 11 -10.96 -10.98 -11.91
CA ASN A 11 -10.95 -12.40 -11.67
C ASN A 11 -10.35 -12.70 -10.29
N ARG A 12 -11.22 -12.81 -9.28
CA ARG A 12 -10.86 -13.09 -7.88
C ARG A 12 -10.35 -14.52 -7.65
N THR A 13 -10.17 -15.34 -8.69
CA THR A 13 -9.68 -16.73 -8.55
C THR A 13 -8.16 -16.83 -8.49
N SER A 14 -7.43 -15.82 -8.94
CA SER A 14 -5.98 -15.73 -8.75
C SER A 14 -5.68 -14.88 -7.51
N ILE A 15 -5.50 -15.54 -6.38
CA ILE A 15 -5.17 -14.90 -5.11
C ILE A 15 -3.68 -15.13 -4.85
N TYR A 16 -2.93 -14.05 -4.63
CA TYR A 16 -1.55 -14.15 -4.12
C TYR A 16 -1.56 -14.88 -2.77
N LYS A 17 -0.81 -15.99 -2.69
CA LYS A 17 -0.73 -16.83 -1.50
C LYS A 17 0.75 -17.02 -1.11
N PRO A 18 1.32 -16.15 -0.26
CA PRO A 18 2.70 -16.31 0.18
C PRO A 18 2.88 -17.63 0.93
N LYS A 19 4.09 -18.18 0.88
CA LYS A 19 4.43 -19.39 1.63
C LYS A 19 4.68 -19.00 3.09
N ALA A 20 4.40 -19.91 4.03
CA ALA A 20 4.85 -19.70 5.40
C ALA A 20 6.37 -19.51 5.42
N GLY A 21 6.84 -18.47 6.11
CA GLY A 21 8.25 -18.09 6.14
C GLY A 21 8.71 -17.14 5.03
N THR A 22 7.81 -16.65 4.15
CA THR A 22 8.13 -15.56 3.20
C THR A 22 8.71 -14.37 3.95
N THR A 23 9.90 -13.93 3.52
CA THR A 23 10.58 -12.77 4.08
C THR A 23 9.88 -11.48 3.67
N TRP A 24 9.74 -10.55 4.61
CA TRP A 24 9.01 -9.32 4.36
C TRP A 24 9.54 -8.16 5.20
N GLN A 25 9.27 -6.95 4.72
CA GLN A 25 9.57 -5.70 5.41
C GLN A 25 8.36 -4.76 5.34
N ILE A 26 8.18 -3.92 6.36
CA ILE A 26 7.14 -2.91 6.44
C ILE A 26 7.77 -1.51 6.57
N ILE A 27 7.36 -0.56 5.72
CA ILE A 27 7.81 0.83 5.75
C ILE A 27 6.61 1.74 5.51
N LEU A 28 6.03 2.25 6.59
CA LEU A 28 4.88 3.16 6.54
C LEU A 28 5.25 4.62 6.85
N SER A 29 6.41 4.87 7.46
CA SER A 29 6.80 6.19 7.93
C SER A 29 7.41 7.10 6.86
N LYS A 30 7.67 6.56 5.66
CA LYS A 30 8.27 7.28 4.52
C LYS A 30 8.13 6.47 3.23
N PRO A 31 8.25 7.12 2.06
CA PRO A 31 8.33 6.43 0.78
C PRO A 31 9.53 5.47 0.73
N VAL A 32 9.36 4.35 0.05
CA VAL A 32 10.43 3.37 -0.19
C VAL A 32 11.51 3.98 -1.08
N LYS A 33 12.78 3.66 -0.80
CA LYS A 33 13.90 4.05 -1.65
C LYS A 33 14.27 2.88 -2.56
N LEU A 34 14.22 3.11 -3.86
CA LEU A 34 14.51 2.11 -4.89
C LEU A 34 15.74 2.54 -5.70
N GLY A 35 16.49 1.55 -6.18
CA GLY A 35 17.38 1.70 -7.33
C GLY A 35 16.61 1.79 -8.65
N ASP A 36 17.34 2.04 -9.73
CA ASP A 36 16.76 2.30 -11.06
C ASP A 36 15.83 1.17 -11.55
N ASN A 37 16.12 -0.09 -11.20
CA ASN A 37 15.34 -1.25 -11.61
C ASN A 37 14.52 -1.86 -10.46
N GLY A 38 14.18 -1.06 -9.44
CA GLY A 38 13.41 -1.54 -8.29
C GLY A 38 14.23 -2.29 -7.25
N GLU A 39 15.56 -2.17 -7.28
CA GLU A 39 16.42 -2.72 -6.23
C GLU A 39 16.07 -2.07 -4.89
N VAL A 40 15.68 -2.88 -3.92
CA VAL A 40 15.32 -2.44 -2.57
C VAL A 40 16.19 -3.13 -1.54
N THR A 41 16.54 -2.42 -0.46
CA THR A 41 17.37 -2.94 0.63
C THR A 41 16.65 -2.79 1.97
N PRO A 42 16.57 -3.84 2.79
CA PRO A 42 17.12 -5.20 2.57
C PRO A 42 16.38 -5.97 1.46
N LYS A 43 17.03 -6.98 0.87
CA LYS A 43 16.34 -7.85 -0.11
C LYS A 43 15.31 -8.71 0.63
N MET A 44 14.04 -8.52 0.33
CA MET A 44 12.91 -9.28 0.88
C MET A 44 11.97 -9.71 -0.25
N GLU A 45 11.20 -10.76 -0.04
CA GLU A 45 10.22 -11.25 -1.02
C GLU A 45 8.96 -10.37 -1.10
N ALA A 46 8.58 -9.74 0.01
CA ALA A 46 7.44 -8.85 0.07
C ALA A 46 7.73 -7.53 0.83
N TYR A 47 7.02 -6.47 0.44
CA TYR A 47 7.08 -5.17 1.10
C TYR A 47 5.67 -4.66 1.39
N ASP A 48 5.42 -4.26 2.64
CA ASP A 48 4.22 -3.54 3.07
C ASP A 48 4.52 -2.05 3.13
N LEU A 49 3.85 -1.28 2.27
CA LEU A 49 4.16 0.12 1.99
C LEU A 49 2.89 0.96 2.05
N ASP A 50 3.04 2.20 2.54
CA ASP A 50 1.93 3.16 2.54
C ASP A 50 1.42 3.43 1.12
N MET A 51 0.11 3.26 0.90
CA MET A 51 -0.50 3.39 -0.44
C MET A 51 -0.44 4.82 -0.99
N PHE A 52 -0.45 5.84 -0.13
CA PHE A 52 -0.56 7.24 -0.55
C PHE A 52 0.79 7.94 -0.67
N ASP A 53 1.75 7.55 0.16
CA ASP A 53 3.08 8.17 0.17
C ASP A 53 4.03 7.57 -0.89
N ASN A 54 3.69 6.42 -1.47
CA ASN A 54 4.44 5.82 -2.57
C ASN A 54 3.72 6.04 -3.90
N ASP A 55 4.49 6.32 -4.95
CA ASP A 55 3.91 6.47 -6.29
C ASP A 55 3.68 5.12 -6.98
N ALA A 56 2.80 5.12 -7.99
CA ALA A 56 2.48 3.92 -8.76
C ALA A 56 3.70 3.36 -9.51
N GLU A 57 4.65 4.22 -9.91
CA GLU A 57 5.88 3.80 -10.59
C GLU A 57 6.76 2.94 -9.68
N SER A 58 6.88 3.31 -8.40
CA SER A 58 7.61 2.52 -7.39
C SER A 58 7.02 1.13 -7.23
N PHE A 59 5.69 1.02 -7.19
CA PHE A 59 5.03 -0.30 -7.14
C PHE A 59 5.28 -1.12 -8.42
N VAL A 60 5.19 -0.49 -9.60
CA VAL A 60 5.51 -1.17 -10.87
C VAL A 60 6.96 -1.67 -10.88
N LYS A 61 7.93 -0.86 -10.42
CA LYS A 61 9.34 -1.27 -10.31
C LYS A 61 9.52 -2.46 -9.39
N LEU A 62 8.91 -2.45 -8.20
CA LEU A 62 8.95 -3.57 -7.25
C LEU A 62 8.34 -4.84 -7.85
N HIS A 63 7.17 -4.75 -8.46
CA HIS A 63 6.53 -5.88 -9.13
C HIS A 63 7.39 -6.45 -10.27
N ASN A 64 8.00 -5.59 -11.10
CA ASN A 64 8.91 -5.99 -12.18
C ASN A 64 10.19 -6.64 -11.63
N ALA A 65 10.66 -6.21 -10.45
CA ALA A 65 11.78 -6.82 -9.73
C ALA A 65 11.42 -8.13 -9.01
N GLY A 66 10.16 -8.60 -9.14
CA GLY A 66 9.69 -9.83 -8.51
C GLY A 66 9.36 -9.69 -7.02
N VAL A 67 9.27 -8.47 -6.50
CA VAL A 67 8.86 -8.17 -5.13
C VAL A 67 7.33 -8.07 -5.07
N SER A 68 6.71 -8.76 -4.12
CA SER A 68 5.28 -8.64 -3.86
C SER A 68 5.00 -7.39 -3.00
N VAL A 69 4.02 -6.57 -3.36
CA VAL A 69 3.66 -5.37 -2.59
C VAL A 69 2.33 -5.55 -1.88
N ILE A 70 2.30 -5.21 -0.59
CA ILE A 70 1.11 -5.01 0.23
C ILE A 70 0.94 -3.50 0.37
N CYS A 71 -0.25 -2.96 0.06
CA CYS A 71 -0.51 -1.53 0.13
C CYS A 71 -1.30 -1.21 1.40
N TYR A 72 -0.62 -0.68 2.41
CA TYR A 72 -1.25 -0.24 3.65
C TYR A 72 -2.12 1.00 3.43
N PHE A 73 -3.30 0.99 4.03
CA PHE A 73 -4.11 2.17 4.30
C PHE A 73 -4.95 1.91 5.56
N SER A 74 -5.31 2.95 6.28
CA SER A 74 -6.26 2.78 7.38
C SER A 74 -7.69 2.75 6.84
N ALA A 75 -8.36 1.61 6.97
CA ALA A 75 -9.77 1.46 6.60
C ALA A 75 -10.73 1.85 7.73
N GLY A 76 -10.23 1.99 8.96
CA GLY A 76 -11.05 2.13 10.17
C GLY A 76 -10.78 3.40 10.98
N THR A 77 -9.84 4.23 10.57
CA THR A 77 -9.49 5.47 11.28
C THR A 77 -9.37 6.62 10.29
N TYR A 78 -9.64 7.82 10.79
CA TYR A 78 -9.44 9.06 10.05
C TYR A 78 -8.02 9.56 10.23
N GLU A 79 -7.35 9.94 9.14
CA GLU A 79 -6.00 10.48 9.12
C GLU A 79 -6.05 11.91 8.54
N ASP A 80 -5.88 12.93 9.40
CA ASP A 80 -6.14 14.34 9.07
C ASP A 80 -5.12 14.98 8.11
N TRP A 81 -4.04 14.27 7.79
CA TRP A 81 -3.03 14.65 6.81
C TRP A 81 -3.26 14.04 5.42
N ARG A 82 -4.26 13.16 5.23
CA ARG A 82 -4.51 12.52 3.92
C ARG A 82 -5.20 13.47 2.94
N SER A 83 -4.87 13.30 1.66
CA SER A 83 -5.43 14.15 0.59
C SER A 83 -6.93 13.98 0.35
N ASP A 84 -7.52 12.87 0.80
CA ASP A 84 -8.94 12.56 0.70
C ASP A 84 -9.72 12.74 2.01
N LYS A 85 -9.09 13.31 3.04
CA LYS A 85 -9.70 13.61 4.34
C LYS A 85 -11.00 14.42 4.23
N ASP A 86 -11.12 15.28 3.22
CA ASP A 86 -12.28 16.16 3.02
C ASP A 86 -13.49 15.43 2.39
N LYS A 87 -13.38 14.12 2.14
CA LYS A 87 -14.48 13.27 1.66
C LYS A 87 -15.29 12.62 2.77
N PHE A 88 -14.84 12.71 4.02
CA PHE A 88 -15.55 12.13 5.15
C PHE A 88 -16.50 13.15 5.78
N ASP A 89 -17.71 12.71 6.09
CA ASP A 89 -18.67 13.53 6.80
C ASP A 89 -18.43 13.48 8.31
N GLN A 90 -18.92 14.47 9.05
CA GLN A 90 -18.85 14.46 10.51
C GLN A 90 -19.51 13.20 11.12
N ALA A 91 -20.53 12.65 10.46
CA ALA A 91 -21.21 11.43 10.90
C ALA A 91 -20.34 10.16 10.78
N ASP A 92 -19.28 10.19 9.97
CA ASP A 92 -18.32 9.09 9.83
C ASP A 92 -17.28 9.11 10.97
N MET A 93 -17.19 10.21 11.72
CA MET A 93 -16.16 10.42 12.75
C MET A 93 -16.55 9.84 14.10
N GLY A 94 -15.61 9.10 14.69
CA GLY A 94 -15.69 8.58 16.05
C GLY A 94 -14.94 9.44 17.08
N LYS A 95 -14.58 8.80 18.21
CA LYS A 95 -13.63 9.39 19.16
C LYS A 95 -12.22 9.41 18.55
N PRO A 96 -11.36 10.36 18.93
CA PRO A 96 -9.94 10.31 18.60
C PRO A 96 -9.29 9.00 19.08
N LEU A 97 -8.25 8.56 18.38
CA LEU A 97 -7.39 7.47 18.86
C LEU A 97 -6.51 7.96 20.01
N ASP A 98 -6.02 7.02 20.80
CA ASP A 98 -4.99 7.29 21.81
C ASP A 98 -3.67 7.68 21.12
N ASP A 99 -2.86 8.50 21.82
CA ASP A 99 -1.50 8.88 21.41
C ASP A 99 -0.48 7.74 21.59
#